data_AF-A0A6N4TMM4-F1
#
_entry.id   AF-A0A6N4TMM4-F1
#
_cell.length_a   1.000
_cell.length_b   1.000
_cell.length_c   1.000
_cell.angle_alpha   90.00
_cell.angle_beta   90.00
_cell.angle_gamma   90.00
#
_symmetry.space_group_name_H-M   'P 1'
#
loop_
_entity.id
_entity.type
_entity.pdbx_description
1 polymer ?
#
loop_
_entity_poly.entity_id
_entity_poly.type
_entity_poly.pdbx_seq_one_letter_code
_entity_poly.pdbx_strand_id
1 'polypeptide(L)'
;MNHVSELYDNEGFHNAYTCAMKKVKEFPSCDLLILSCATLLQGMYMMEKPKPEKEILETIESLYERVLHSSNISIQQQARSMLISKYINQKDYEKAEQMLQMIPDKQPVDKKQKQIQLYMAKGNYEKAQKITQENLLMQANEIQTTLLTLLDIAIKTKQEEDSFYIAEVAKKNAEVLDLWEYISYLPLFQLYTAYKKPMKCMQVLIPMLKSFTHVKDISTSPLYRMIEVKKQDSTFAKKMQKTILQSIKDDEETAFLKNNKDFQTLLKQYSSEEDN
;
A
#
# COMPACT_ATOMS: atom_id res chain seq x y z
N MET A 1 -13.53 -5.36 30.36
CA MET A 1 -13.47 -6.40 29.31
C MET A 1 -12.89 -7.70 29.86
N ASN A 2 -11.77 -7.67 30.59
CA ASN A 2 -11.11 -8.85 31.18
C ASN A 2 -12.07 -9.83 31.90
N HIS A 3 -12.96 -9.31 32.75
CA HIS A 3 -13.94 -10.15 33.44
C HIS A 3 -14.93 -10.91 32.51
N VAL A 4 -15.28 -10.35 31.34
CA VAL A 4 -16.15 -11.05 30.37
C VAL A 4 -15.38 -12.17 29.68
N SER A 5 -14.09 -11.96 29.39
CA SER A 5 -13.21 -12.99 28.82
C SER A 5 -12.96 -14.12 29.83
N GLU A 6 -12.68 -13.79 31.09
CA GLU A 6 -12.51 -14.79 32.16
C GLU A 6 -13.77 -15.64 32.37
N LEU A 7 -14.96 -15.03 32.28
CA LEU A 7 -16.22 -15.78 32.35
C LEU A 7 -16.41 -16.71 31.16
N TYR A 8 -15.96 -16.32 29.97
CA TYR A 8 -16.02 -17.19 28.80
C TYR A 8 -15.13 -18.43 28.98
N ASP A 9 -13.90 -18.23 29.43
CA ASP A 9 -12.94 -19.32 29.61
C ASP A 9 -13.38 -20.31 30.70
N ASN A 10 -14.03 -19.83 31.75
CA ASN A 10 -14.42 -20.66 32.91
C ASN A 10 -15.85 -21.21 32.83
N GLU A 11 -16.77 -20.46 32.22
CA GLU A 11 -18.22 -20.72 32.33
C GLU A 11 -18.95 -20.72 30.97
N GLY A 12 -18.24 -20.51 29.86
CA GLY A 12 -18.76 -20.61 28.50
C GLY A 12 -19.52 -19.38 28.00
N PHE A 13 -19.98 -19.45 26.73
CA PHE A 13 -20.53 -18.30 26.02
C PHE A 13 -21.72 -17.64 26.70
N HIS A 14 -22.70 -18.40 27.20
CA HIS A 14 -23.96 -17.82 27.69
C HIS A 14 -23.77 -16.91 28.92
N ASN A 15 -22.83 -17.25 29.81
CA ASN A 15 -22.53 -16.45 30.99
C ASN A 15 -21.74 -15.19 30.59
N ALA A 16 -20.76 -15.33 29.69
CA ALA A 16 -20.05 -14.19 29.12
C ALA A 16 -21.00 -13.22 28.39
N TYR A 17 -21.94 -13.74 27.59
CA TYR A 17 -22.96 -12.98 26.88
C TYR A 17 -23.86 -12.20 27.85
N THR A 18 -24.38 -12.86 28.89
CA THR A 18 -25.23 -12.21 29.89
C THR A 18 -24.47 -11.09 30.61
N CYS A 19 -23.22 -11.33 30.99
CA CYS A 19 -22.36 -10.33 31.63
C CYS A 19 -22.08 -9.13 30.70
N ALA A 20 -21.75 -9.38 29.44
CA ALA A 20 -21.54 -8.34 28.44
C ALA A 20 -22.79 -7.47 28.25
N MET A 21 -23.97 -8.09 28.10
CA MET A 21 -25.22 -7.36 27.94
C MET A 21 -25.62 -6.57 29.19
N LYS A 22 -25.30 -7.07 30.39
CA LYS A 22 -25.47 -6.30 31.63
C LYS A 22 -24.61 -5.05 31.63
N LYS A 23 -23.33 -5.16 31.27
CA LYS A 23 -22.41 -4.01 31.15
C LYS A 23 -22.89 -2.98 30.12
N VAL A 24 -23.42 -3.42 28.98
CA VAL A 24 -24.00 -2.52 27.96
C VAL A 24 -25.22 -1.76 28.51
N LYS A 25 -26.04 -2.40 29.35
CA LYS A 25 -27.19 -1.76 30.01
C LYS A 25 -26.76 -0.77 31.10
N GLU A 26 -25.70 -1.09 31.85
CA GLU A 26 -25.15 -0.21 32.90
C GLU A 26 -24.49 1.05 32.33
N PHE A 27 -23.85 0.95 31.15
CA PHE A 27 -23.14 2.07 30.51
C PHE A 27 -23.62 2.32 29.07
N PRO A 28 -24.88 2.76 28.88
CA PRO A 28 -25.47 2.89 27.55
C PRO A 28 -24.85 4.03 26.70
N SER A 29 -24.21 5.03 27.31
CA SER A 29 -23.56 6.12 26.56
C SER A 29 -22.09 5.83 26.22
N CYS A 30 -21.54 4.69 26.64
CA CYS A 30 -20.14 4.37 26.43
C CYS A 30 -19.94 3.58 25.13
N ASP A 31 -19.82 4.29 24.00
CA ASP A 31 -19.68 3.68 22.68
C ASP A 31 -18.48 2.72 22.58
N LEU A 32 -17.36 3.05 23.24
CA LEU A 32 -16.17 2.20 23.26
C LEU A 32 -16.44 0.86 23.96
N LEU A 33 -17.19 0.87 25.05
CA LEU A 33 -17.56 -0.34 25.76
C LEU A 33 -18.52 -1.18 24.91
N ILE A 34 -19.51 -0.54 24.28
CA ILE A 34 -20.48 -1.23 23.42
C ILE A 34 -19.76 -1.92 22.26
N LEU A 35 -18.84 -1.21 21.58
CA LEU A 35 -18.02 -1.77 20.50
C LEU A 35 -17.15 -2.93 21.00
N SER A 36 -16.54 -2.79 22.17
CA SER A 36 -15.69 -3.83 22.76
C SER A 36 -16.50 -5.09 23.09
N CYS A 37 -17.70 -4.93 23.66
CA CYS A 37 -18.63 -6.03 23.92
C CYS A 37 -19.08 -6.71 22.62
N ALA A 38 -19.48 -5.95 21.59
CA ALA A 38 -19.87 -6.50 20.30
C ALA A 38 -18.74 -7.31 19.65
N THR A 39 -17.52 -6.78 19.67
CA THR A 39 -16.33 -7.44 19.10
C THR A 39 -15.98 -8.72 19.84
N LEU A 40 -15.99 -8.68 21.17
CA LEU A 40 -15.67 -9.85 21.99
C LEU A 40 -16.69 -10.97 21.81
N LEU A 41 -17.99 -10.63 21.86
CA LEU A 41 -19.08 -11.60 21.67
C LEU A 41 -19.07 -12.19 20.26
N GLN A 42 -18.78 -11.39 19.23
CA GLN A 42 -18.63 -11.87 17.86
C GLN A 42 -17.51 -12.91 17.73
N GLY A 43 -16.35 -12.66 18.37
CA GLY A 43 -15.22 -13.59 18.39
C GLY A 43 -15.56 -14.90 19.08
N MET A 44 -16.15 -14.84 20.28
CA MET A 44 -16.59 -16.02 21.04
C MET A 44 -17.65 -16.82 20.28
N TYR A 45 -18.60 -16.14 19.63
CA TYR A 45 -19.61 -16.76 18.79
C TYR A 45 -18.99 -17.56 17.64
N MET A 46 -17.97 -17.02 16.97
CA MET A 46 -17.30 -17.72 15.87
C MET A 46 -16.60 -19.01 16.33
N MET A 47 -16.17 -19.07 17.59
CA MET A 47 -15.48 -20.23 18.17
C MET A 47 -16.47 -21.33 18.61
N GLU A 48 -17.53 -20.97 19.34
CA GLU A 48 -18.43 -21.94 19.98
C GLU A 48 -19.72 -22.22 19.18
N LYS A 49 -20.18 -21.26 18.36
CA LYS A 49 -21.47 -21.30 17.63
C LYS A 49 -22.67 -21.70 18.51
N PRO A 50 -22.90 -20.96 19.62
CA PRO A 50 -23.97 -21.23 20.58
C PRO A 50 -25.37 -21.04 19.98
N LYS A 51 -26.38 -21.70 20.58
CA LYS A 51 -27.80 -21.55 20.23
C LYS A 51 -28.55 -20.74 21.28
N PRO A 52 -29.55 -19.90 20.92
CA PRO A 52 -30.07 -19.68 19.57
C PRO A 52 -29.21 -18.71 18.75
N GLU A 53 -28.72 -19.18 17.60
CA GLU A 53 -27.79 -18.43 16.73
C GLU A 53 -28.38 -17.10 16.23
N LYS A 54 -29.65 -17.12 15.79
CA LYS A 54 -30.31 -15.95 15.20
C LYS A 54 -30.37 -14.77 16.16
N GLU A 55 -30.89 -14.98 17.36
CA GLU A 55 -31.08 -13.92 18.37
C GLU A 55 -29.74 -13.35 18.86
N ILE A 56 -28.73 -14.22 19.02
CA ILE A 56 -27.38 -13.82 19.43
C ILE A 56 -26.76 -12.93 18.33
N LEU A 57 -26.83 -13.36 17.06
CA LEU A 57 -26.28 -12.60 15.94
C LEU A 57 -27.01 -11.29 15.67
N GLU A 58 -28.34 -11.25 15.84
CA GLU A 58 -29.15 -10.03 15.74
C GLU A 58 -28.81 -9.06 16.88
N THR A 59 -28.60 -9.57 18.10
CA THR A 59 -28.17 -8.74 19.22
C THR A 59 -26.79 -8.14 18.97
N ILE A 60 -25.81 -8.94 18.55
CA ILE A 60 -24.45 -8.45 18.26
C ILE A 60 -24.49 -7.39 17.15
N GLU A 61 -25.31 -7.59 16.11
CA GLU A 61 -25.52 -6.58 15.06
C GLU A 61 -26.10 -5.28 15.60
N SER A 62 -27.14 -5.34 16.43
CA SER A 62 -27.74 -4.14 17.03
C SER A 62 -26.73 -3.31 17.84
N LEU A 63 -25.75 -3.97 18.47
CA LEU A 63 -24.66 -3.27 19.18
C LEU A 63 -23.75 -2.52 18.21
N TYR A 64 -23.40 -3.13 17.08
CA TYR A 64 -22.62 -2.46 16.03
C TYR A 64 -23.39 -1.32 15.36
N GLU A 65 -24.67 -1.52 15.01
CA GLU A 65 -25.53 -0.49 14.43
C GLU A 65 -25.62 0.73 15.33
N ARG A 66 -25.77 0.52 16.64
CA ARG A 66 -25.81 1.60 17.62
C ARG A 66 -24.56 2.47 17.60
N VAL A 67 -23.38 1.86 17.57
CA VAL A 67 -22.11 2.61 17.59
C VAL A 67 -21.72 3.18 16.22
N LEU A 68 -22.45 2.87 15.14
CA LEU A 68 -22.33 3.61 13.87
C LEU A 68 -22.69 5.09 14.02
N HIS A 69 -23.51 5.44 15.01
CA HIS A 69 -23.88 6.82 15.31
C HIS A 69 -22.96 7.50 16.34
N SER A 70 -21.85 6.84 16.71
CA SER A 70 -20.86 7.43 17.62
C SER A 70 -20.27 8.72 17.06
N SER A 71 -20.02 9.69 17.95
CA SER A 71 -19.26 10.90 17.60
C SER A 71 -17.78 10.61 17.37
N ASN A 72 -17.28 9.45 17.80
CA ASN A 72 -15.92 9.01 17.57
C ASN A 72 -15.81 8.28 16.22
N ILE A 73 -15.13 8.90 15.27
CA ILE A 73 -14.94 8.38 13.91
C ILE A 73 -14.29 6.99 13.93
N SER A 74 -13.30 6.75 14.80
CA SER A 74 -12.61 5.45 14.86
C SER A 74 -13.57 4.31 15.26
N ILE A 75 -14.41 4.56 16.27
CA ILE A 75 -15.43 3.61 16.73
C ILE A 75 -16.45 3.32 15.63
N GLN A 76 -16.94 4.38 14.97
CA GLN A 76 -17.87 4.25 13.86
C GLN A 76 -17.27 3.40 12.72
N GLN A 77 -16.00 3.62 12.36
CA GLN A 77 -15.35 2.88 11.27
C GLN A 77 -15.15 1.41 11.63
N GLN A 78 -14.72 1.12 12.85
CA GLN A 78 -14.54 -0.27 13.29
C GLN A 78 -15.86 -1.04 13.25
N ALA A 79 -16.95 -0.44 13.73
CA ALA A 79 -18.28 -1.06 13.66
C ALA A 79 -18.74 -1.30 12.22
N ARG A 80 -18.55 -0.31 11.33
CA ARG A 80 -18.87 -0.43 9.91
C ARG A 80 -18.09 -1.55 9.24
N SER A 81 -16.79 -1.68 9.53
CA SER A 81 -15.93 -2.75 9.01
C SER A 81 -16.41 -4.14 9.43
N MET A 82 -16.87 -4.29 10.67
CA MET A 82 -17.44 -5.56 11.17
C MET A 82 -18.75 -5.91 10.46
N LEU A 83 -19.67 -4.94 10.31
CA LEU A 83 -20.95 -5.14 9.61
C LEU A 83 -20.76 -5.51 8.14
N ILE A 84 -19.85 -4.85 7.42
CA ILE A 84 -19.52 -5.21 6.02
C ILE A 84 -19.05 -6.67 5.95
N SER A 85 -18.16 -7.09 6.86
CA SER A 85 -17.64 -8.46 6.87
C SER A 85 -18.75 -9.48 7.15
N LYS A 86 -19.67 -9.16 8.06
CA LYS A 86 -20.86 -9.98 8.34
C LYS A 86 -21.74 -10.14 7.09
N TYR A 87 -22.12 -9.03 6.44
CA TYR A 87 -22.98 -9.06 5.26
C TYR A 87 -22.33 -9.83 4.10
N ILE A 88 -21.01 -9.71 3.93
CA ILE A 88 -20.25 -10.54 2.99
C ILE A 88 -20.40 -12.03 3.32
N ASN A 89 -20.19 -12.43 4.58
CA ASN A 89 -20.29 -13.82 5.01
C ASN A 89 -21.71 -14.39 4.86
N GLN A 90 -22.74 -13.56 5.05
CA GLN A 90 -24.14 -13.93 4.87
C GLN A 90 -24.61 -13.89 3.41
N LYS A 91 -23.72 -13.51 2.47
CA LYS A 91 -24.03 -13.28 1.06
C LYS A 91 -25.05 -12.16 0.81
N ASP A 92 -25.29 -11.28 1.79
CA ASP A 92 -26.10 -10.07 1.65
C ASP A 92 -25.22 -8.95 1.05
N TYR A 93 -24.87 -9.12 -0.22
CA TYR A 93 -23.86 -8.28 -0.85
C TYR A 93 -24.32 -6.85 -1.13
N GLU A 94 -25.63 -6.62 -1.20
CA GLU A 94 -26.20 -5.29 -1.43
C GLU A 94 -25.99 -4.41 -0.21
N LYS A 95 -26.31 -4.90 1.00
CA LYS A 95 -26.05 -4.17 2.24
C LYS A 95 -24.57 -3.93 2.48
N ALA A 96 -23.73 -4.92 2.16
CA ALA A 96 -22.27 -4.75 2.23
C ALA A 96 -21.79 -3.59 1.34
N GLU A 97 -22.34 -3.46 0.13
CA GLU A 97 -21.98 -2.41 -0.83
C GLU A 97 -22.47 -1.03 -0.40
N GLN A 98 -23.71 -0.92 0.08
CA GLN A 98 -24.26 0.33 0.64
C GLN A 98 -23.41 0.83 1.82
N MET A 99 -23.05 -0.06 2.75
CA MET A 99 -22.20 0.27 3.89
C MET A 99 -20.77 0.67 3.46
N LEU A 100 -20.22 0.01 2.44
CA LEU A 100 -18.90 0.33 1.89
C LEU A 100 -18.85 1.75 1.29
N GLN A 101 -19.90 2.17 0.58
CA GLN A 101 -19.99 3.50 -0.02
C GLN A 101 -19.96 4.62 1.02
N MET A 102 -20.45 4.36 2.23
CA MET A 102 -20.45 5.31 3.35
C MET A 102 -19.07 5.49 4.01
N ILE A 103 -18.06 4.68 3.67
CA ILE A 103 -16.69 4.88 4.17
C ILE A 103 -16.09 6.12 3.49
N PRO A 104 -15.68 7.16 4.24
CA PRO A 104 -15.04 8.34 3.68
C PRO A 104 -13.73 7.97 2.97
N ASP A 105 -13.47 8.60 1.82
CA ASP A 105 -12.27 8.34 1.01
C ASP A 105 -10.95 8.74 1.69
N LYS A 106 -11.01 9.38 2.87
CA LYS A 106 -9.85 9.75 3.69
C LYS A 106 -9.12 8.55 4.30
N GLN A 107 -9.68 7.34 4.23
CA GLN A 107 -9.07 6.07 4.69
C GLN A 107 -9.12 5.03 3.53
N PRO A 108 -8.39 5.26 2.43
CA PRO A 108 -8.58 4.51 1.18
C PRO A 108 -8.17 3.03 1.28
N VAL A 109 -7.26 2.68 2.20
CA VAL A 109 -6.72 1.31 2.33
C VAL A 109 -7.77 0.35 2.84
N ASP A 110 -8.46 0.68 3.95
CA ASP A 110 -9.50 -0.17 4.54
C ASP A 110 -10.69 -0.36 3.57
N LYS A 111 -11.09 0.72 2.88
CA LYS A 111 -12.16 0.67 1.89
C LYS A 111 -11.80 -0.24 0.71
N LYS A 112 -10.60 -0.10 0.15
CA LYS A 112 -10.12 -0.96 -0.96
C LYS A 112 -10.05 -2.43 -0.55
N GLN A 113 -9.55 -2.74 0.64
CA GLN A 113 -9.49 -4.13 1.13
C GLN A 113 -10.89 -4.76 1.26
N LYS A 114 -11.86 -4.03 1.82
CA LYS A 114 -13.25 -4.51 1.90
C LYS A 114 -13.90 -4.66 0.52
N GLN A 115 -13.62 -3.75 -0.40
CA GLN A 115 -14.09 -3.84 -1.78
C GLN A 115 -13.56 -5.11 -2.48
N ILE A 116 -12.27 -5.42 -2.30
CA ILE A 116 -11.66 -6.65 -2.82
C ILE A 116 -12.37 -7.88 -2.23
N GLN A 117 -12.58 -7.92 -0.90
CA GLN A 117 -13.30 -9.03 -0.25
C GLN A 117 -14.72 -9.22 -0.80
N LEU A 118 -15.45 -8.12 -1.02
CA LEU A 118 -16.79 -8.15 -1.61
C LEU A 118 -16.77 -8.70 -3.04
N TYR A 119 -15.83 -8.27 -3.88
CA TYR A 119 -15.71 -8.80 -5.24
C TYR A 119 -15.32 -10.28 -5.27
N MET A 120 -14.41 -10.71 -4.39
CA MET A 120 -14.05 -12.12 -4.24
C MET A 120 -15.28 -12.96 -3.84
N ALA A 121 -16.08 -12.51 -2.88
CA ALA A 121 -17.28 -13.22 -2.45
C ALA A 121 -18.38 -13.28 -3.53
N LYS A 122 -18.52 -12.21 -4.33
CA LYS A 122 -19.41 -12.18 -5.51
C LYS A 122 -18.89 -13.02 -6.70
N GLY A 123 -17.68 -13.58 -6.64
CA GLY A 123 -17.04 -14.27 -7.77
C GLY A 123 -16.51 -13.33 -8.87
N ASN A 124 -16.48 -12.02 -8.61
CA ASN A 124 -15.99 -10.99 -9.53
C ASN A 124 -14.46 -10.87 -9.47
N TYR A 125 -13.74 -11.94 -9.75
CA TYR A 125 -12.29 -12.04 -9.58
C TYR A 125 -11.51 -11.00 -10.41
N GLU A 126 -12.01 -10.66 -11.60
CA GLU A 126 -11.37 -9.68 -12.49
C GLU A 126 -11.27 -8.29 -11.84
N LYS A 127 -12.37 -7.82 -11.23
CA LYS A 127 -12.43 -6.53 -10.53
C LYS A 127 -11.59 -6.56 -9.25
N ALA A 128 -11.64 -7.68 -8.52
CA ALA A 128 -10.80 -7.87 -7.33
C ALA A 128 -9.30 -7.81 -7.69
N GLN A 129 -8.90 -8.48 -8.78
CA GLN A 129 -7.53 -8.50 -9.27
C GLN A 129 -7.06 -7.11 -9.67
N LYS A 130 -7.84 -6.36 -10.46
CA LYS A 130 -7.47 -5.00 -10.90
C LYS A 130 -7.16 -4.09 -9.71
N ILE A 131 -8.08 -4.00 -8.74
CA ILE A 131 -7.89 -3.15 -7.55
C ILE A 131 -6.69 -3.62 -6.72
N THR A 132 -6.50 -4.93 -6.58
CA THR A 132 -5.37 -5.49 -5.83
C THR A 132 -4.04 -5.12 -6.46
N GLN A 133 -3.92 -5.25 -7.79
CA GLN A 133 -2.69 -4.92 -8.52
C GLN A 133 -2.41 -3.42 -8.55
N GLU A 134 -3.44 -2.57 -8.70
CA GLU A 134 -3.31 -1.11 -8.58
C GLU A 134 -2.82 -0.71 -7.19
N ASN A 135 -3.38 -1.33 -6.14
CA ASN A 135 -2.98 -1.07 -4.76
C ASN A 135 -1.56 -1.58 -4.44
N LEU A 136 -1.15 -2.71 -5.02
CA LEU A 136 0.22 -3.20 -4.92
C LEU A 136 1.21 -2.23 -5.57
N LEU A 137 0.91 -1.75 -6.79
CA LEU A 137 1.77 -0.80 -7.50
C LEU A 137 1.92 0.50 -6.71
N MET A 138 0.83 1.02 -6.14
CA MET A 138 0.85 2.22 -5.30
C MET A 138 1.77 2.04 -4.08
N GLN A 139 1.59 0.97 -3.31
CA GLN A 139 2.42 0.67 -2.13
C GLN A 139 3.89 0.43 -2.48
N ALA A 140 4.17 -0.25 -3.60
CA ALA A 140 5.53 -0.44 -4.08
C ALA A 140 6.26 0.89 -4.31
N ASN A 141 5.56 1.87 -4.89
CA ASN A 141 6.09 3.22 -5.10
C ASN A 141 6.24 4.02 -3.78
N GLU A 142 5.33 3.84 -2.82
CA GLU A 142 5.43 4.45 -1.47
C GLU A 142 6.64 3.91 -0.70
N ILE A 143 6.87 2.60 -0.74
CA ILE A 143 8.06 1.96 -0.18
C ILE A 143 9.32 2.51 -0.86
N GLN A 144 9.33 2.58 -2.19
CA GLN A 144 10.47 3.14 -2.94
C GLN A 144 10.78 4.58 -2.52
N THR A 145 9.76 5.43 -2.40
CA THR A 145 9.90 6.83 -1.98
C THR A 145 10.45 6.94 -0.55
N THR A 146 9.98 6.07 0.33
CA THR A 146 10.44 6.01 1.73
C THR A 146 11.92 5.59 1.80
N LEU A 147 12.32 4.59 1.01
CA LEU A 147 13.72 4.14 0.94
C LEU A 147 14.64 5.23 0.38
N LEU A 148 14.21 5.98 -0.64
CA LEU A 148 14.98 7.12 -1.17
C LEU A 148 15.13 8.25 -0.14
N THR A 149 14.09 8.50 0.66
CA THR A 149 14.16 9.46 1.77
C THR A 149 15.15 9.00 2.84
N LEU A 150 15.14 7.71 3.20
CA LEU A 150 16.11 7.15 4.15
C LEU A 150 17.54 7.22 3.61
N LEU A 151 17.74 6.97 2.31
CA LEU A 151 19.04 7.12 1.66
C LEU A 151 19.55 8.56 1.75
N ASP A 152 18.69 9.55 1.45
CA ASP A 152 19.05 10.97 1.56
C ASP A 152 19.44 11.36 2.99
N ILE A 153 18.70 10.88 3.99
CA ILE A 153 19.02 11.07 5.41
C ILE A 153 20.39 10.45 5.74
N ALA A 154 20.64 9.20 5.35
CA ALA A 154 21.91 8.51 5.62
C ALA A 154 23.11 9.24 4.98
N ILE A 155 22.96 9.71 3.75
CA ILE A 155 23.97 10.52 3.05
C ILE A 155 24.24 11.82 3.81
N LYS A 156 23.19 12.59 4.15
CA LYS A 156 23.32 13.90 4.82
C LYS A 156 23.88 13.78 6.24
N THR A 157 23.57 12.69 6.93
CA THR A 157 24.08 12.38 8.27
C THR A 157 25.42 11.64 8.25
N LYS A 158 26.00 11.41 7.06
CA LYS A 158 27.30 10.76 6.83
C LYS A 158 27.38 9.33 7.38
N GLN A 159 26.28 8.60 7.36
CA GLN A 159 26.20 7.18 7.68
C GLN A 159 26.52 6.37 6.42
N GLU A 160 27.81 6.22 6.12
CA GLU A 160 28.25 5.63 4.85
C GLU A 160 27.75 4.19 4.67
N GLU A 161 28.03 3.30 5.61
CA GLU A 161 27.60 1.89 5.52
C GLU A 161 26.08 1.76 5.32
N ASP A 162 25.29 2.53 6.08
CA ASP A 162 23.84 2.54 5.97
C ASP A 162 23.37 3.06 4.61
N SER A 163 23.98 4.12 4.07
CA SER A 163 23.63 4.66 2.75
C SER A 163 23.85 3.64 1.63
N PHE A 164 24.95 2.88 1.67
CA PHE A 164 25.23 1.81 0.72
C PHE A 164 24.21 0.67 0.85
N TYR A 165 23.90 0.26 2.08
CA TYR A 165 22.91 -0.79 2.34
C TYR A 165 21.51 -0.38 1.84
N ILE A 166 21.05 0.82 2.18
CA ILE A 166 19.72 1.32 1.81
C ILE A 166 19.59 1.44 0.28
N ALA A 167 20.61 1.94 -0.41
CA ALA A 167 20.57 2.05 -1.87
C ALA A 167 20.44 0.67 -2.55
N GLU A 168 21.15 -0.34 -2.06
CA GLU A 168 21.03 -1.73 -2.55
C GLU A 168 19.65 -2.33 -2.25
N VAL A 169 19.08 -2.05 -1.06
CA VAL A 169 17.71 -2.46 -0.73
C VAL A 169 16.69 -1.80 -1.67
N ALA A 170 16.84 -0.50 -1.95
CA ALA A 170 15.96 0.23 -2.85
C ALA A 170 16.05 -0.26 -4.31
N LYS A 171 17.24 -0.64 -4.77
CA LYS A 171 17.42 -1.30 -6.08
C LYS A 171 16.69 -2.65 -6.12
N LYS A 172 16.94 -3.52 -5.14
CA LYS A 172 16.32 -4.85 -5.04
C LYS A 172 14.81 -4.76 -4.91
N ASN A 173 14.27 -3.78 -4.18
CA ASN A 173 12.83 -3.56 -4.06
C ASN A 173 12.18 -3.33 -5.43
N ALA A 174 12.78 -2.47 -6.26
CA ALA A 174 12.30 -2.23 -7.61
C ALA A 174 12.38 -3.49 -8.50
N GLU A 175 13.46 -4.27 -8.38
CA GLU A 175 13.64 -5.51 -9.16
C GLU A 175 12.66 -6.62 -8.74
N VAL A 176 12.51 -6.88 -7.44
CA VAL A 176 11.64 -7.94 -6.90
C VAL A 176 10.17 -7.65 -7.17
N LEU A 177 9.79 -6.37 -7.17
CA LEU A 177 8.44 -5.93 -7.47
C LEU A 177 8.21 -5.64 -8.95
N ASP A 178 9.07 -6.10 -9.86
CA ASP A 178 8.94 -5.91 -11.32
C ASP A 178 8.64 -4.45 -11.73
N LEU A 179 9.14 -3.48 -10.96
CA LEU A 179 8.99 -2.07 -11.30
C LEU A 179 9.84 -1.75 -12.53
N TRP A 180 9.60 -0.58 -13.12
CA TRP A 180 10.37 -0.15 -14.27
C TRP A 180 11.86 -0.12 -13.94
N GLU A 181 12.68 -0.74 -14.78
CA GLU A 181 14.13 -0.88 -14.62
C GLU A 181 14.82 0.45 -14.27
N TYR A 182 14.37 1.57 -14.84
CA TYR A 182 14.82 2.93 -14.50
C TYR A 182 14.84 3.20 -12.99
N ILE A 183 13.78 2.79 -12.28
CA ILE A 183 13.59 3.01 -10.85
C ILE A 183 14.65 2.27 -10.02
N SER A 184 15.13 1.11 -10.50
CA SER A 184 16.16 0.33 -9.82
C SER A 184 17.53 1.01 -9.80
N TYR A 185 17.80 1.89 -10.77
CA TYR A 185 19.08 2.59 -10.90
C TYR A 185 19.16 3.90 -10.10
N LEU A 186 18.02 4.54 -9.81
CA LEU A 186 17.94 5.82 -9.12
C LEU A 186 18.71 5.85 -7.77
N PRO A 187 18.54 4.88 -6.85
CA PRO A 187 19.18 4.95 -5.54
C PRO A 187 20.71 4.89 -5.64
N LEU A 188 21.24 4.03 -6.51
CA LEU A 188 22.68 3.92 -6.72
C LEU A 188 23.26 5.14 -7.41
N PHE A 189 22.54 5.73 -8.37
CA PHE A 189 22.98 6.97 -9.01
C PHE A 189 23.06 8.13 -7.99
N GLN A 190 22.04 8.30 -7.15
CA GLN A 190 22.04 9.28 -6.06
C GLN A 190 23.21 9.05 -5.10
N LEU A 191 23.42 7.81 -4.66
CA LEU A 191 24.52 7.43 -3.77
C LEU A 191 25.88 7.78 -4.39
N TYR A 192 26.17 7.31 -5.60
CA TYR A 192 27.47 7.55 -6.23
C TYR A 192 27.72 9.01 -6.59
N THR A 193 26.65 9.77 -6.81
CA THR A 193 26.72 11.23 -6.98
C THR A 193 27.17 11.90 -5.68
N ALA A 194 26.51 11.59 -4.56
CA ALA A 194 26.85 12.13 -3.25
C ALA A 194 28.30 11.81 -2.84
N TYR A 195 28.77 10.59 -3.10
CA TYR A 195 30.14 10.15 -2.81
C TYR A 195 31.16 10.46 -3.92
N LYS A 196 30.77 11.22 -4.94
CA LYS A 196 31.62 11.64 -6.08
C LYS A 196 32.41 10.49 -6.70
N LYS A 197 31.72 9.41 -7.07
CA LYS A 197 32.30 8.19 -7.67
C LYS A 197 32.03 8.15 -9.18
N PRO A 198 32.80 8.88 -10.02
CA PRO A 198 32.47 9.09 -11.43
C PRO A 198 32.32 7.80 -12.26
N MET A 199 33.23 6.84 -12.07
CA MET A 199 33.16 5.56 -12.78
C MET A 199 31.88 4.78 -12.43
N LYS A 200 31.50 4.78 -11.14
CA LYS A 200 30.28 4.08 -10.68
C LYS A 200 29.00 4.81 -11.12
N CYS A 201 28.99 6.14 -11.13
CA CYS A 201 27.88 6.91 -11.72
C CYS A 201 27.63 6.51 -13.17
N MET A 202 28.69 6.37 -13.99
CA MET A 202 28.54 5.97 -15.40
C MET A 202 28.06 4.52 -15.56
N GLN A 203 28.54 3.60 -14.70
CA GLN A 203 28.07 2.21 -14.68
C GLN A 203 26.55 2.10 -14.43
N VAL A 204 25.96 3.04 -13.71
CA VAL A 204 24.53 3.09 -13.42
C VAL A 204 23.76 3.93 -14.45
N LEU A 205 24.31 5.08 -14.85
CA LEU A 205 23.62 6.02 -15.75
C LEU A 205 23.42 5.43 -17.16
N ILE A 206 24.38 4.68 -17.69
CA ILE A 206 24.27 4.09 -19.03
C ILE A 206 23.06 3.13 -19.13
N PRO A 207 22.93 2.09 -18.28
CA PRO A 207 21.76 1.23 -18.35
C PRO A 207 20.46 1.95 -17.96
N MET A 208 20.52 2.92 -17.05
CA MET A 208 19.38 3.80 -16.71
C MET A 208 18.85 4.59 -17.91
N LEU A 209 19.71 5.06 -18.82
CA LEU A 209 19.27 5.70 -20.05
C LEU A 209 18.70 4.68 -21.04
N LYS A 210 19.31 3.49 -21.14
CA LYS A 210 18.83 2.42 -22.03
C LYS A 210 17.45 1.86 -21.62
N SER A 211 17.07 1.94 -20.35
CA SER A 211 15.74 1.47 -19.91
C SER A 211 14.57 2.26 -20.50
N PHE A 212 14.82 3.44 -21.08
CA PHE A 212 13.80 4.20 -21.82
C PHE A 212 13.51 3.64 -23.21
N THR A 213 14.45 2.94 -23.83
CA THR A 213 14.24 2.30 -25.15
C THR A 213 13.75 0.86 -25.03
N HIS A 214 13.91 0.26 -23.85
CA HIS A 214 13.46 -1.09 -23.53
C HIS A 214 12.42 -1.07 -22.40
N VAL A 215 11.41 -0.22 -22.50
CA VAL A 215 10.32 -0.19 -21.52
C VAL A 215 9.56 -1.50 -21.60
N LYS A 216 9.84 -2.41 -20.66
CA LYS A 216 9.06 -3.61 -20.47
C LYS A 216 7.68 -3.19 -19.97
N ASP A 217 6.64 -3.60 -20.70
CA ASP A 217 5.27 -3.36 -20.30
C ASP A 217 5.03 -4.04 -18.94
N ILE A 218 4.66 -3.23 -17.93
CA ILE A 218 4.47 -3.71 -16.56
C ILE A 218 3.39 -4.81 -16.50
N SER A 219 2.42 -4.78 -17.43
CA SER A 219 1.38 -5.80 -17.56
C SER A 219 1.90 -7.17 -18.00
N THR A 220 3.17 -7.27 -18.41
CA THR A 220 3.82 -8.58 -18.62
C THR A 220 4.13 -9.30 -17.31
N SER A 221 4.27 -8.59 -16.19
CA SER A 221 4.44 -9.18 -14.87
C SER A 221 3.11 -9.74 -14.36
N PRO A 222 3.10 -10.94 -13.74
CA PRO A 222 1.91 -11.45 -13.04
C PRO A 222 1.43 -10.52 -11.92
N LEU A 223 2.30 -9.65 -11.40
CA LEU A 223 1.97 -8.68 -10.36
C LEU A 223 1.05 -7.55 -10.87
N TYR A 224 1.04 -7.27 -12.18
CA TYR A 224 0.39 -6.07 -12.75
C TYR A 224 -0.39 -6.32 -14.05
N ARG A 225 -0.81 -7.55 -14.33
CA ARG A 225 -1.54 -7.96 -15.55
C ARG A 225 -2.70 -7.05 -15.97
N MET A 226 -3.41 -6.47 -15.01
CA MET A 226 -4.61 -5.64 -15.19
C MET A 226 -4.30 -4.14 -15.21
N ILE A 227 -3.02 -3.75 -15.08
CA ILE A 227 -2.60 -2.35 -15.13
C ILE A 227 -2.55 -1.92 -16.60
N GLU A 228 -3.34 -0.90 -16.92
CA GLU A 228 -3.34 -0.28 -18.23
C GLU A 228 -2.11 0.62 -18.38
N VAL A 229 -1.19 0.24 -19.25
CA VAL A 229 -0.01 1.06 -19.58
C VAL A 229 -0.30 1.87 -20.84
N LYS A 230 -0.15 3.19 -20.75
CA LYS A 230 -0.09 4.03 -21.95
C LYS A 230 1.24 3.76 -22.65
N LYS A 231 1.18 3.24 -23.88
CA LYS A 231 2.38 3.06 -24.71
C LYS A 231 3.02 4.42 -24.96
N GLN A 232 4.26 4.57 -24.53
CA GLN A 232 5.09 5.71 -24.87
C GLN A 232 5.78 5.42 -26.20
N ASP A 233 5.89 6.43 -27.05
CA ASP A 233 6.57 6.30 -28.33
C ASP A 233 8.09 6.55 -28.17
N SER A 234 8.84 6.31 -29.24
CA SER A 234 10.28 6.54 -29.27
C SER A 234 10.66 8.02 -29.07
N THR A 235 9.76 8.95 -29.41
CA THR A 235 10.00 10.39 -29.24
C THR A 235 10.02 10.79 -27.77
N PHE A 236 9.14 10.20 -26.94
CA PHE A 236 9.15 10.39 -25.49
C PHE A 236 10.44 9.88 -24.85
N ALA A 237 10.89 8.67 -25.22
CA ALA A 237 12.11 8.08 -24.68
C ALA A 237 13.34 8.97 -24.91
N LYS A 238 13.54 9.43 -26.16
CA LYS A 238 14.64 10.33 -26.52
C LYS A 238 14.58 11.65 -25.76
N LYS A 239 13.39 12.25 -25.67
CA LYS A 239 13.18 13.50 -24.94
C LYS A 239 13.59 13.36 -23.47
N MET A 240 13.19 12.27 -22.81
CA MET A 240 13.52 12.05 -21.41
C MET A 240 15.02 11.80 -21.20
N GLN A 241 15.67 10.99 -22.05
CA GLN A 241 17.11 10.77 -22.00
C GLN A 241 17.88 12.10 -22.11
N LYS A 242 17.49 12.97 -23.06
CA LYS A 242 18.08 14.30 -23.24
C LYS A 242 17.86 15.18 -22.01
N THR A 243 16.65 15.20 -21.45
CA THR A 243 16.32 15.99 -20.26
C THR A 243 17.16 15.56 -19.05
N ILE A 244 17.33 14.25 -18.81
CA ILE A 244 18.14 13.72 -17.71
C ILE A 244 19.62 14.09 -17.89
N LEU A 245 20.16 13.93 -19.10
CA LEU A 245 21.55 14.29 -19.37
C LEU A 245 21.80 15.79 -19.19
N GLN A 246 20.86 16.63 -19.62
CA GLN A 246 20.96 18.07 -19.46
C GLN A 246 20.84 18.48 -17.98
N SER A 247 19.96 17.85 -17.19
CA SER A 247 19.87 18.12 -15.75
C SER A 247 21.16 17.73 -15.03
N ILE A 248 21.77 16.59 -15.36
CA ILE A 248 23.07 16.18 -14.80
C ILE A 248 24.19 17.14 -15.23
N LYS A 249 24.12 17.71 -16.42
CA LYS A 249 25.12 18.69 -16.89
C LYS A 249 25.00 20.03 -16.15
N ASP A 250 23.80 20.48 -15.87
CA ASP A 250 23.56 21.81 -15.30
C ASP A 250 23.59 21.83 -13.77
N ASP A 251 23.41 20.67 -13.13
CA ASP A 251 23.46 20.51 -11.68
C ASP A 251 24.89 20.65 -11.09
N GLU A 252 24.98 21.30 -9.93
CA GLU A 252 26.22 21.53 -9.20
C GLU A 252 26.70 20.27 -8.51
N GLU A 253 25.80 19.43 -7.99
CA GLU A 253 26.16 18.20 -7.29
C GLU A 253 26.87 17.19 -8.21
N THR A 254 26.51 17.20 -9.49
CA THR A 254 27.07 16.38 -10.56
C THR A 254 28.20 17.05 -11.34
N ALA A 255 28.65 18.25 -10.94
CA ALA A 255 29.68 19.00 -11.68
C ALA A 255 30.99 18.21 -11.88
N PHE A 256 31.29 17.27 -10.98
CA PHE A 256 32.46 16.38 -11.09
C PHE A 256 32.40 15.41 -12.30
N LEU A 257 31.21 15.20 -12.89
CA LEU A 257 31.02 14.38 -14.08
C LEU A 257 31.30 15.14 -15.39
N LYS A 258 31.36 16.47 -15.37
CA LYS A 258 31.53 17.30 -16.58
C LYS A 258 32.77 16.93 -17.40
N ASN A 259 33.87 16.57 -16.73
CA ASN A 259 35.11 16.18 -17.40
C ASN A 259 35.23 14.67 -17.66
N ASN A 260 34.22 13.88 -17.30
CA ASN A 260 34.22 12.44 -17.55
C ASN A 260 34.00 12.15 -19.05
N LYS A 261 34.88 11.35 -19.66
CA LYS A 261 34.85 11.05 -21.10
C LYS A 261 33.59 10.29 -21.52
N ASP A 262 33.09 9.39 -20.68
CA ASP A 262 31.88 8.61 -20.97
C ASP A 262 30.66 9.53 -20.94
N PHE A 263 30.60 10.44 -19.95
CA PHE A 263 29.52 11.43 -19.87
C PHE A 263 29.49 12.37 -21.07
N GLN A 264 30.66 12.85 -21.52
CA GLN A 264 30.77 13.67 -22.73
C GLN A 264 30.37 12.91 -24.00
N THR A 265 30.65 11.61 -24.05
CA THR A 265 30.20 10.73 -25.14
C THR A 265 28.68 10.60 -25.14
N LEU A 266 28.06 10.38 -23.98
CA LEU A 266 26.60 10.33 -23.84
C LEU A 266 25.96 11.65 -24.28
N LEU A 267 26.46 12.79 -23.81
CA LEU A 267 25.94 14.11 -24.21
C LEU A 267 25.96 14.29 -25.73
N LYS A 268 27.05 13.92 -26.40
CA LYS A 268 27.15 13.99 -27.87
C LYS A 268 26.13 13.08 -28.53
N GLN A 269 26.11 11.81 -28.15
CA GLN A 269 25.21 10.80 -28.72
C GLN A 269 23.74 11.25 -28.70
N TYR A 270 23.29 11.81 -27.58
CA TYR A 270 21.89 12.23 -27.40
C TYR A 270 21.62 13.70 -27.81
N SER A 271 22.65 14.44 -28.23
CA SER A 271 22.52 15.79 -28.83
C SER A 271 22.54 15.81 -30.36
N SER A 272 23.18 14.84 -31.01
CA SER A 272 23.41 14.82 -32.46
C SER A 272 22.32 14.08 -33.27
N GLU A 273 21.32 13.50 -32.62
CA GLU A 273 20.21 12.80 -33.28
C GLU A 273 19.03 13.74 -33.64
N GLU A 274 19.25 15.06 -33.73
CA GLU A 274 18.22 16.04 -34.16
C GLU A 274 18.16 16.25 -35.69
N ASP A 275 19.11 15.71 -36.47
CA ASP A 275 19.22 15.94 -37.93
C ASP A 275 18.95 14.72 -38.82
N ASN A 276 18.33 13.64 -38.31
CA ASN A 276 17.91 12.49 -39.14
C ASN A 276 16.47 12.05 -38.84
#